data_AF-A0A382DSI9-F1
#
_entry.id   AF-A0A382DSI9-F1
#
_cell.length_a   1.000
_cell.length_b   1.000
_cell.length_c   1.000
_cell.angle_alpha   90.00
_cell.angle_beta   90.00
_cell.angle_gamma   90.00
#
_symmetry.space_group_name_H-M   'P 1'
#
loop_
_entity.id
_entity.type
_entity.pdbx_description
1 polymer ?
#
loop_
_entity_poly.entity_id
_entity_poly.type
_entity_poly.pdbx_seq_one_letter_code
_entity_poly.pdbx_strand_id
1 'polypeptide(L)'
;MADVHPVELSNRIIDTGAAEPPHNRVTELLSEVDEGLAVVESFSHCWALRTDEGLVCIDASGAQSAARGVAALRDWSTDPVHTLVYTHGHLDHVGGSGAILADAVE
;
A
#
# COMPACT_ATOMS: atom_id res chain seq x y z
N MET A 1 0.08 -15.87 11.05
CA MET A 1 -1.06 -15.06 11.53
C MET A 1 -1.65 -14.35 10.33
N ALA A 2 -2.37 -15.10 9.50
CA ALA A 2 -2.82 -14.65 8.20
C ALA A 2 -4.26 -14.15 8.30
N ASP A 3 -4.56 -13.10 7.52
CA ASP A 3 -5.90 -12.78 7.02
C ASP A 3 -6.89 -12.02 7.93
N VAL A 4 -6.43 -11.07 8.76
CA VAL A 4 -7.36 -10.07 9.32
C VAL A 4 -7.27 -8.78 8.51
N HIS A 5 -8.41 -8.30 8.03
CA HIS A 5 -8.50 -7.09 7.24
C HIS A 5 -7.99 -5.87 8.06
N PRO A 6 -7.18 -4.96 7.48
CA PRO A 6 -6.54 -3.88 8.23
C PRO A 6 -7.55 -2.96 8.92
N VAL A 7 -8.69 -2.67 8.29
CA VAL A 7 -9.76 -1.84 8.89
C VAL A 7 -10.42 -2.54 10.08
N GLU A 8 -10.66 -3.85 9.99
CA GLU A 8 -11.25 -4.61 11.10
C GLU A 8 -10.31 -4.68 12.31
N LEU A 9 -9.02 -4.88 12.06
CA LEU A 9 -8.00 -4.85 13.10
C LEU A 9 -7.91 -3.46 13.74
N SER A 10 -7.86 -2.41 12.92
CA SER A 10 -7.81 -1.03 13.39
C SER A 10 -9.01 -0.67 14.26
N ASN A 11 -10.22 -0.97 13.80
CA ASN A 11 -11.46 -0.70 14.53
C ASN A 11 -11.48 -1.39 15.90
N ARG A 12 -11.12 -2.68 15.98
CA ARG A 12 -11.06 -3.37 17.28
C ARG A 12 -10.07 -2.72 18.24
N ILE A 13 -8.87 -2.36 17.77
CA ILE A 13 -7.86 -1.71 18.62
C ILE A 13 -8.36 -0.34 19.10
N ILE A 14 -8.98 0.45 18.23
CA ILE A 14 -9.54 1.76 18.56
C ILE A 14 -10.69 1.63 19.57
N ASP A 15 -11.63 0.71 19.32
CA ASP A 15 -12.83 0.54 20.14
C ASP A 15 -12.54 -0.04 21.52
N THR A 16 -11.56 -0.96 21.61
CA THR A 16 -11.21 -1.62 22.87
C THR A 16 -10.12 -0.89 23.65
N GLY A 17 -9.30 -0.07 22.97
CA GLY A 17 -8.07 0.48 23.52
C GLY A 17 -6.99 -0.57 23.80
N ALA A 18 -7.18 -1.83 23.36
CA ALA A 18 -6.24 -2.92 23.57
C ALA A 18 -5.40 -3.12 22.31
N ALA A 19 -4.07 -3.03 22.45
CA ALA A 19 -3.17 -3.37 21.36
C ALA A 19 -3.19 -4.88 21.11
N GLU A 20 -3.54 -5.29 19.89
CA GLU A 20 -3.58 -6.68 19.46
C GLU A 20 -2.48 -6.95 18.40
N PRO A 21 -1.85 -8.13 18.40
CA PRO A 21 -0.93 -8.52 17.34
C PRO A 21 -1.69 -8.93 16.06
N PRO A 22 -1.07 -8.86 14.86
CA PRO A 22 0.33 -8.48 14.64
C PRO A 22 0.53 -6.95 14.69
N HIS A 23 1.55 -6.53 15.43
CA HIS A 23 2.03 -5.16 15.42
C HIS A 23 2.95 -4.95 14.21
N ASN A 24 2.94 -3.74 13.63
CA ASN A 24 3.77 -3.35 12.49
C ASN A 24 3.69 -4.36 11.32
N ARG A 25 2.56 -4.33 10.60
CA ARG A 25 2.23 -5.26 9.53
C ARG A 25 3.00 -4.93 8.25
N VAL A 26 4.11 -5.65 8.04
CA VAL A 26 4.94 -5.58 6.83
C VAL A 26 4.75 -6.89 6.05
N THR A 27 3.67 -6.99 5.29
CA THR A 27 3.23 -8.23 4.63
C THR A 27 3.48 -8.21 3.13
N GLU A 28 3.48 -7.03 2.51
CA GLU A 28 3.39 -6.76 1.07
C GLU A 28 2.16 -7.39 0.42
N LEU A 29 1.10 -7.54 1.20
CA LEU A 29 -0.21 -7.96 0.71
C LEU A 29 -1.08 -6.72 0.54
N LEU A 30 -1.90 -6.74 -0.50
CA LEU A 30 -2.90 -5.73 -0.75
C LEU A 30 -4.22 -6.10 -0.08
N SER A 31 -4.86 -5.13 0.55
CA SER A 31 -6.25 -5.21 1.01
C SER A 31 -7.05 -4.06 0.41
N GLU A 32 -8.15 -4.36 -0.28
CA GLU A 32 -9.11 -3.33 -0.72
C GLU A 32 -9.97 -2.91 0.47
N VAL A 33 -9.86 -1.65 0.87
CA VAL A 33 -10.52 -1.11 2.07
C VAL A 33 -11.90 -0.52 1.76
N ASP A 34 -12.11 -0.08 0.52
CA ASP A 34 -13.35 0.44 -0.04
C ASP A 34 -13.28 0.33 -1.58
N GLU A 35 -14.39 0.56 -2.28
CA GLU A 35 -14.45 0.45 -3.74
C GLU A 35 -13.37 1.30 -4.42
N GLY A 36 -12.38 0.64 -5.02
CA GLY A 36 -11.29 1.31 -5.71
C GLY A 36 -10.24 1.96 -4.81
N LEU A 37 -10.28 1.72 -3.50
CA LEU A 37 -9.28 2.17 -2.54
C LEU A 37 -8.65 0.96 -1.87
N ALA A 38 -7.35 0.77 -2.06
CA ALA A 38 -6.60 -0.34 -1.49
C ALA A 38 -5.32 0.12 -0.80
N VAL A 39 -4.78 -0.75 0.06
CA VAL A 39 -3.52 -0.54 0.75
C VAL A 39 -2.64 -1.78 0.64
N VAL A 40 -1.38 -1.58 0.25
CA VAL A 40 -0.31 -2.57 0.41
C VAL A 40 0.35 -2.33 1.77
N GLU A 41 0.23 -3.32 2.65
CA GLU A 41 0.82 -3.24 3.99
C GLU A 41 2.33 -3.51 3.95
N SER A 42 3.13 -2.46 4.15
CA SER A 42 4.59 -2.51 4.13
C SER A 42 5.18 -1.70 5.28
N PHE A 43 6.51 -1.64 5.37
CA PHE A 43 7.18 -0.71 6.26
C PHE A 43 7.02 0.69 5.67
N SER A 44 6.01 1.40 6.22
CA SER A 44 5.25 2.47 5.58
C SER A 44 4.46 1.98 4.36
N HIS A 45 3.15 2.20 4.40
CA HIS A 45 2.20 1.62 3.46
C HIS A 45 2.26 2.33 2.10
N CYS A 46 1.87 1.62 1.05
CA CYS A 46 1.51 2.23 -0.23
C CYS A 46 -0.01 2.13 -0.40
N TRP A 47 -0.69 3.27 -0.46
CA TRP A 47 -2.13 3.30 -0.76
C TRP A 47 -2.34 3.49 -2.26
N ALA A 48 -3.38 2.89 -2.81
CA ALA A 48 -3.76 3.02 -4.21
C ALA A 48 -5.23 3.37 -4.35
N LEU A 49 -5.52 4.41 -5.13
CA LEU A 49 -6.86 4.83 -5.52
C LEU A 49 -7.02 4.66 -7.03
N ARG A 50 -8.06 3.94 -7.47
CA ARG A 50 -8.42 3.90 -8.89
C ARG A 50 -9.12 5.19 -9.30
N THR A 51 -8.78 5.68 -10.47
CA THR A 51 -9.43 6.81 -11.14
C THR A 51 -9.61 6.49 -12.62
N ASP A 52 -10.39 7.29 -13.34
CA ASP A 52 -10.58 7.12 -14.79
C ASP A 52 -9.27 7.32 -15.59
N GLU A 53 -8.27 7.99 -15.01
CA GLU A 53 -6.96 8.24 -15.64
C GLU A 53 -5.90 7.18 -15.26
N GLY A 54 -6.22 6.28 -14.31
CA GLY A 54 -5.30 5.27 -13.79
C GLY A 54 -5.18 5.30 -12.26
N LEU A 55 -4.18 4.60 -11.73
CA LEU A 55 -3.92 4.52 -10.29
C LEU A 55 -3.23 5.80 -9.79
N VAL A 56 -3.72 6.33 -8.67
CA VAL A 56 -3.01 7.28 -7.83
C VAL A 56 -2.45 6.52 -6.64
N CYS A 57 -1.12 6.42 -6.55
CA CYS A 57 -0.43 5.83 -5.41
C CYS A 57 -0.04 6.91 -4.40
N ILE A 58 -0.22 6.65 -3.11
CA ILE A 58 0.22 7.51 -2.01
C ILE A 58 1.30 6.74 -1.25
N ASP A 59 2.50 7.33 -1.23
CA ASP A 59 3.77 6.76 -0.86
C ASP A 59 4.18 5.53 -1.71
N ALA A 60 5.44 5.14 -1.60
CA ALA A 60 6.07 4.11 -2.41
C ALA A 60 6.76 3.02 -1.58
N SER A 61 6.52 3.02 -0.27
CA SER A 61 7.22 2.13 0.68
C SER A 61 8.76 2.25 0.59
N GLY A 62 9.47 1.32 1.22
CA GLY A 62 10.92 1.20 1.09
C GLY A 62 11.37 0.47 -0.19
N ALA A 63 12.59 0.77 -0.66
CA ALA A 63 13.18 0.13 -1.85
C ALA A 63 13.25 -1.41 -1.76
N GLN A 64 13.37 -1.95 -0.54
CA GLN A 64 13.49 -3.40 -0.29
C GLN A 64 12.19 -4.16 -0.56
N SER A 65 11.04 -3.51 -0.36
CA SER A 65 9.71 -4.11 -0.58
C SER A 65 9.10 -3.74 -1.93
N ALA A 66 9.65 -2.72 -2.61
CA ALA A 66 9.05 -2.09 -3.78
C ALA A 66 8.60 -3.06 -4.89
N ALA A 67 9.43 -4.05 -5.26
CA ALA A 67 9.06 -5.03 -6.28
C ALA A 67 7.87 -5.92 -5.89
N ARG A 68 7.76 -6.28 -4.60
CA ARG A 68 6.61 -7.05 -4.09
C ARG A 68 5.37 -6.17 -4.00
N GLY A 69 5.52 -4.91 -3.61
CA GLY A 69 4.43 -3.94 -3.58
C GLY A 69 3.84 -3.70 -4.97
N VAL A 70 4.69 -3.51 -5.98
CA VAL A 70 4.25 -3.39 -7.39
C VAL A 70 3.52 -4.65 -7.84
N ALA A 71 4.04 -5.85 -7.55
CA ALA A 71 3.36 -7.09 -7.89
C ALA A 71 1.96 -7.17 -7.23
N ALA A 72 1.84 -6.80 -5.95
CA ALA A 72 0.55 -6.77 -5.26
C ALA A 72 -0.43 -5.76 -5.86
N LEU A 73 0.05 -4.58 -6.31
CA LEU A 73 -0.77 -3.60 -7.04
C LEU A 73 -1.25 -4.18 -8.39
N ARG A 74 -0.39 -4.90 -9.11
CA ARG A 74 -0.68 -5.48 -10.42
C ARG A 74 -1.63 -6.66 -10.37
N ASP A 75 -1.57 -7.45 -9.30
CA ASP A 75 -2.56 -8.49 -9.03
C ASP A 75 -3.97 -7.90 -8.79
N TRP A 76 -4.05 -6.67 -8.28
CA TRP A 76 -5.32 -5.98 -8.01
C TRP A 76 -5.84 -5.15 -9.20
N SER A 77 -4.97 -4.46 -9.94
CA SER A 77 -5.35 -3.68 -11.12
C SER A 77 -4.26 -3.64 -12.20
N THR A 78 -4.69 -3.68 -13.45
CA THR A 78 -3.85 -3.49 -14.64
C THR A 78 -3.79 -2.02 -15.11
N ASP A 79 -4.45 -1.09 -14.42
CA ASP A 79 -4.46 0.32 -14.80
C ASP A 79 -3.07 0.95 -14.61
N PRO A 80 -2.64 1.89 -15.48
CA PRO A 80 -1.33 2.53 -15.33
C PRO A 80 -1.23 3.28 -14.01
N VAL A 81 -0.06 3.28 -13.36
CA VAL A 81 0.19 4.22 -12.26
C VAL A 81 0.37 5.60 -12.87
N HIS A 82 -0.64 6.45 -12.71
CA HIS A 82 -0.68 7.78 -13.29
C HIS A 82 0.00 8.82 -12.38
N THR A 83 -0.15 8.69 -11.07
CA THR A 83 0.34 9.67 -10.10
C THR A 83 0.95 8.97 -8.89
N LEU A 84 2.08 9.50 -8.41
CA LEU A 84 2.68 9.12 -7.13
C LEU A 84 2.73 10.34 -6.22
N VAL A 85 2.03 10.27 -5.10
CA VAL A 85 1.96 11.31 -4.07
C VAL A 85 2.88 10.93 -2.93
N TYR A 86 3.78 11.83 -2.52
CA TYR A 86 4.55 11.64 -1.29
C TYR A 86 3.89 12.38 -0.15
N THR A 87 3.58 11.68 0.94
CA THR A 87 3.12 12.33 2.17
C THR A 87 4.24 13.17 2.79
N HIS A 88 5.47 12.67 2.75
CA HIS A 88 6.69 13.35 3.18
C HIS A 88 7.96 12.63 2.66
N GLY A 89 9.15 13.18 2.95
CA GLY A 89 10.43 12.77 2.34
C GLY A 89 11.26 11.71 3.08
N HIS A 90 10.66 10.85 3.91
CA HIS A 90 11.41 9.75 4.54
C HIS A 90 11.60 8.56 3.58
N LEU A 91 12.69 7.80 3.76
CA LEU A 91 13.09 6.71 2.85
C LEU A 91 12.07 5.59 2.75
N ASP A 92 11.31 5.34 3.80
CA ASP A 92 10.22 4.37 3.84
C ASP A 92 8.95 4.86 3.13
N HIS A 93 8.89 6.13 2.72
CA HIS A 93 7.77 6.69 1.93
C HIS A 93 8.12 6.91 0.46
N VAL A 94 9.40 7.20 0.16
CA VAL A 94 9.87 7.52 -1.20
C VAL A 94 10.81 6.47 -1.78
N GLY A 95 11.20 5.47 -1.00
CA GLY A 95 12.27 4.55 -1.36
C GLY A 95 11.93 3.65 -2.54
N GLY A 96 10.67 3.23 -2.68
CA GLY A 96 10.22 2.37 -3.77
C GLY A 96 9.86 3.09 -5.07
N SER A 97 9.98 4.42 -5.15
CA SER A 97 9.56 5.20 -6.33
C SER A 97 10.21 4.75 -7.63
N GLY A 98 11.44 4.24 -7.59
CA GLY A 98 12.11 3.70 -8.76
C GLY A 98 11.43 2.46 -9.35
N ALA A 99 10.86 1.59 -8.52
CA ALA A 99 10.12 0.42 -9.00
C ALA A 99 8.76 0.82 -9.57
N ILE A 100 8.06 1.76 -8.93
CA ILE A 100 6.80 2.31 -9.45
C ILE A 100 7.02 2.98 -10.81
N LEU A 101 8.09 3.78 -10.95
CA LEU A 101 8.42 4.40 -12.24
C LEU A 101 8.73 3.36 -13.31
N ALA A 102 9.49 2.31 -12.97
CA ALA A 102 9.82 1.25 -13.92
C ALA A 102 8.57 0.51 -14.42
N ASP A 103 7.62 0.22 -13.53
CA ASP A 103 6.32 -0.38 -13.86
C ASP A 103 5.43 0.58 -14.69
N ALA A 104 5.40 1.87 -14.36
CA ALA A 104 4.56 2.85 -15.04
C ALA A 104 4.96 3.14 -16.50
N VAL A 105 6.15 2.72 -16.92
CA VAL A 105 6.67 2.92 -18.29
C VAL A 105 6.72 1.64 -19.12
N GLU A 106 6.27 0.50 -18.57
CA GLU A 106 6.00 -0.73 -19.34
C GLU A 106 4.68 -0.65 -20.13
#